data_AF-A0A816Y324-F1
#
_entry.id   AF-A0A816Y324-F1
#
_cell.length_a   1.000
_cell.length_b   1.000
_cell.length_c   1.000
_cell.angle_alpha   90.00
_cell.angle_beta   90.00
_cell.angle_gamma   90.00
#
_symmetry.space_group_name_H-M   'P 1'
#
loop_
_entity.id
_entity.type
_entity.pdbx_description
1 polymer ?
#
loop_
_entity_poly.entity_id
_entity_poly.type
_entity_poly.pdbx_seq_one_letter_code
_entity_poly.pdbx_strand_id
1 'polypeptide(L)'
;MPLKTLVKLRRLWHLTAQVYISAQTTFDLNLSSSSVTSTKTSSSDHSQSSLQQGANIVLIELPGSKGKQSSQLSKHYKICRLSTGDLLRQATQDQSSSEGQRIRKAMEAGGLVDDHIVLSLIDKNLTKPECSNGFLFDGFP
;
A
#
# COMPACT_ATOMS: atom_id res chain seq x y z
N MET A 1 23.35 31.07 18.94
CA MET A 1 22.62 31.12 17.65
C MET A 1 21.84 32.43 17.56
N PRO A 2 21.94 33.21 16.48
CA PRO A 2 21.26 34.50 16.39
C PRO A 2 19.75 34.34 16.13
N LEU A 3 18.94 35.18 16.79
CA LEU A 3 17.47 35.13 16.80
C LEU A 3 16.84 35.18 15.39
N LYS A 4 17.52 35.84 14.43
CA LYS A 4 17.11 35.94 13.02
C LYS A 4 17.12 34.58 12.30
N THR A 5 18.00 33.66 12.68
CA THR A 5 18.10 32.32 12.09
C THR A 5 16.95 31.42 12.53
N LEU A 6 16.50 31.54 13.78
CA LEU A 6 15.38 30.78 14.32
C LEU A 6 14.05 31.15 13.65
N VAL A 7 13.84 32.45 13.37
CA VAL A 7 12.64 32.90 12.64
C VAL A 7 12.63 32.39 11.20
N LYS A 8 13.79 32.33 10.54
CA LYS A 8 13.92 31.81 9.17
C LYS A 8 13.67 30.29 9.12
N LEU A 9 14.19 29.53 10.08
CA LEU A 9 13.95 28.09 10.20
C LEU A 9 12.49 27.77 10.50
N ARG A 10 11.83 28.54 11.36
CA ARG A 10 10.39 28.38 11.64
C ARG A 10 9.52 28.65 10.41
N ARG A 11 9.82 29.70 9.64
CA ARG A 11 9.12 29.96 8.38
C ARG A 11 9.36 28.86 7.34
N LEU A 12 10.59 28.37 7.24
CA LEU A 12 10.91 27.27 6.33
C LEU A 12 10.15 25.99 6.71
N TRP A 13 10.08 25.67 8.00
CA TRP A 13 9.35 24.50 8.50
C TRP A 13 7.84 24.58 8.22
N HIS A 14 7.23 25.76 8.39
CA HIS A 14 5.83 25.98 8.04
C HIS A 14 5.58 25.85 6.53
N LEU A 15 6.46 26.38 5.68
CA LEU A 15 6.32 26.27 4.22
C LEU A 15 6.45 24.81 3.75
N THR A 16 7.42 24.07 4.28
CA THR A 16 7.59 22.65 3.94
C THR A 16 6.41 21.80 4.44
N ALA A 17 5.89 22.08 5.64
CA ALA A 17 4.71 21.39 6.16
C ALA A 17 3.46 21.70 5.34
N GLN A 18 3.28 22.96 4.91
CA GLN A 18 2.15 23.36 4.07
C GLN A 18 2.19 22.68 2.70
N VAL A 19 3.36 22.63 2.05
CA VAL A 19 3.54 21.93 0.77
C VAL A 19 3.24 20.43 0.91
N TYR A 20 3.67 19.80 2.00
CA TYR A 20 3.38 18.38 2.27
C TYR A 20 1.88 18.12 2.46
N ILE A 21 1.19 18.93 3.27
CA ILE A 21 -0.25 18.81 3.49
C ILE A 21 -1.03 19.02 2.19
N SER A 22 -0.64 20.02 1.39
CA SER A 22 -1.24 20.28 0.09
C SER A 22 -1.02 19.10 -0.88
N ALA A 23 0.20 18.55 -0.97
CA ALA A 23 0.48 17.40 -1.83
C ALA A 23 -0.35 16.16 -1.42
N GLN A 24 -0.48 15.89 -0.12
CA GLN A 24 -1.30 14.79 0.38
C GLN A 24 -2.79 15.00 0.07
N THR A 25 -3.29 16.24 0.25
CA THR A 25 -4.69 16.59 -0.03
C THR A 25 -4.99 16.55 -1.52
N THR A 26 -4.07 17.00 -2.38
CA THR A 26 -4.21 16.91 -3.84
C THR A 26 -4.23 15.45 -4.29
N PHE A 27 -3.40 14.58 -3.72
CA PHE A 27 -3.45 13.14 -4.01
C PHE A 27 -4.80 12.53 -3.59
N ASP A 28 -5.27 12.84 -2.38
CA ASP A 28 -6.57 12.37 -1.89
C ASP A 28 -7.75 12.89 -2.75
N LEU A 29 -7.68 14.14 -3.22
CA LEU A 29 -8.66 14.70 -4.14
C LEU A 29 -8.60 14.07 -5.53
N ASN A 30 -7.41 13.80 -6.07
CA ASN A 30 -7.26 13.23 -7.41
C ASN A 30 -7.76 11.76 -7.49
N LEU A 31 -7.64 11.04 -6.37
CA LEU A 31 -8.23 9.71 -6.19
C LEU A 31 -9.78 9.77 -6.15
N SER A 32 -10.34 10.88 -5.65
CA SER A 32 -11.79 11.12 -5.62
C SER A 32 -12.34 11.67 -6.96
N SER A 33 -11.56 12.49 -7.67
CA SER A 33 -11.99 13.19 -8.88
C SER A 33 -11.78 12.42 -10.19
N SER A 34 -11.23 11.21 -10.15
CA SER A 34 -11.17 10.32 -11.34
C SER A 34 -12.54 9.72 -11.73
N SER A 35 -13.64 10.26 -11.17
CA SER A 35 -15.01 9.98 -11.59
C SER A 35 -15.27 10.63 -12.96
N VAL A 36 -15.14 9.81 -14.00
CA VAL A 36 -15.37 10.08 -15.42
C VAL A 36 -16.59 10.97 -15.69
N THR A 37 -16.36 12.07 -16.39
CA THR A 37 -17.39 12.92 -17.00
C THR A 37 -17.81 12.30 -18.34
N SER A 38 -18.93 11.59 -18.37
CA SER A 38 -19.57 11.17 -19.62
C SER A 38 -20.67 12.16 -19.99
N THR A 39 -20.47 12.85 -21.11
CA THR A 39 -21.48 13.67 -21.79
C THR A 39 -22.65 12.82 -22.24
N LYS A 40 -23.85 13.30 -21.93
CA LYS A 40 -25.15 12.63 -22.08
C LYS A 40 -25.65 12.73 -23.53
N THR A 41 -25.86 11.60 -24.20
CA THR A 41 -26.79 11.49 -25.33
C THR A 41 -27.86 10.46 -24.96
N SER A 42 -29.11 10.93 -24.94
CA SER A 42 -30.37 10.17 -24.84
C SER A 42 -30.34 8.91 -25.73
N SER A 43 -30.86 7.74 -25.38
CA SER A 43 -32.01 7.39 -24.52
C SER A 43 -32.03 5.86 -24.26
N SER A 44 -32.80 5.45 -23.23
CA SER A 44 -33.29 4.10 -22.87
C SER A 44 -32.31 3.07 -22.28
N ASP A 45 -32.47 2.84 -20.97
CA ASP A 45 -32.14 1.66 -20.15
C ASP A 45 -30.76 1.01 -20.26
N HIS A 46 -29.76 1.65 -19.64
CA HIS A 46 -28.53 0.99 -19.20
C HIS A 46 -28.22 1.37 -17.75
N SER A 47 -28.64 0.52 -16.81
CA SER A 47 -28.08 0.45 -15.46
C SER A 47 -26.59 0.08 -15.58
N GLN A 48 -25.72 1.08 -15.72
CA GLN A 48 -24.27 0.91 -15.72
C GLN A 48 -23.80 0.54 -14.31
N SER A 49 -23.92 -0.74 -13.99
CA SER A 49 -23.01 -1.40 -13.05
C SER A 49 -21.64 -1.40 -13.72
N SER A 50 -20.84 -0.35 -13.50
CA SER A 50 -19.42 -0.37 -13.83
C SER A 50 -18.81 -1.58 -13.12
N LEU A 51 -18.50 -2.64 -13.87
CA LEU A 51 -17.71 -3.75 -13.36
C LEU A 51 -16.40 -3.14 -12.88
N GLN A 52 -16.22 -3.06 -11.56
CA GLN A 52 -14.96 -2.63 -10.96
C GLN A 52 -13.94 -3.71 -11.35
N GLN A 53 -13.15 -3.43 -12.39
CA GLN A 53 -12.18 -4.36 -12.94
C GLN A 53 -11.10 -4.62 -11.88
N GLY A 54 -10.78 -5.89 -11.64
CA GLY A 54 -9.64 -6.30 -10.84
C GLY A 54 -8.31 -5.74 -11.36
N ALA A 55 -7.28 -5.73 -10.51
CA ALA A 55 -5.96 -5.18 -10.83
C ALA A 55 -4.81 -5.94 -10.16
N ASN A 56 -3.66 -6.00 -10.82
CA ASN A 56 -2.41 -6.49 -10.25
C ASN A 56 -1.46 -5.30 -10.09
N ILE A 57 -1.13 -4.96 -8.84
CA ILE A 57 -0.43 -3.73 -8.48
C ILE A 57 0.83 -4.07 -7.69
N VAL A 58 1.93 -3.41 -8.02
CA VAL A 58 3.13 -3.36 -7.18
C VAL A 58 3.25 -1.94 -6.65
N LEU A 59 3.22 -1.77 -5.33
CA LEU A 59 3.28 -0.46 -4.70
C LEU A 59 4.68 -0.20 -4.11
N ILE A 60 5.37 0.78 -4.69
CA ILE A 60 6.69 1.22 -4.26
C ILE A 60 6.55 2.54 -3.51
N GLU A 61 6.65 2.49 -2.18
CA GLU A 61 6.47 3.66 -1.31
C GLU A 61 7.79 4.07 -0.65
N LEU A 62 7.93 5.38 -0.41
CA LEU A 62 8.99 5.91 0.44
C LEU A 62 8.86 5.37 1.88
N PRO A 63 9.97 5.17 2.60
CA PRO A 63 9.94 4.72 3.98
C PRO A 63 9.11 5.69 4.85
N GLY A 64 8.11 5.15 5.56
CA GLY A 64 7.21 5.93 6.43
C GLY A 64 5.83 6.26 5.84
N SER A 65 5.61 6.04 4.54
CA SER A 65 4.29 6.24 3.90
C SER A 65 3.41 4.98 3.86
N LYS A 66 3.91 3.86 4.40
CA LYS A 66 3.37 2.53 4.16
C LYS A 66 1.99 2.28 4.78
N GLY A 67 1.15 1.53 4.07
CA GLY A 67 -0.04 0.86 4.60
C GLY A 67 -1.38 1.59 4.40
N LYS A 68 -1.42 2.93 4.47
CA LYS A 68 -2.68 3.67 4.27
C LYS A 68 -3.12 3.67 2.81
N GLN A 69 -2.21 4.01 1.89
CA GLN A 69 -2.50 4.04 0.45
C GLN A 69 -2.77 2.63 -0.09
N SER A 70 -1.94 1.64 0.29
CA SER A 70 -2.15 0.24 -0.11
C SER A 70 -3.51 -0.30 0.33
N SER A 71 -3.97 0.05 1.54
CA SER A 71 -5.30 -0.32 2.03
C SER A 71 -6.43 0.36 1.23
N GLN A 72 -6.26 1.62 0.81
CA GLN A 72 -7.26 2.34 0.01
C GLN A 72 -7.35 1.73 -1.40
N LEU A 73 -6.21 1.47 -2.05
CA LEU A 73 -6.14 0.86 -3.38
C LEU A 73 -6.72 -0.56 -3.38
N SER A 74 -6.33 -1.40 -2.40
CA SER A 74 -6.87 -2.76 -2.25
C SER A 74 -8.40 -2.77 -2.13
N LYS A 75 -8.97 -1.85 -1.33
CA LYS A 75 -10.43 -1.70 -1.21
C LYS A 75 -11.08 -1.20 -2.49
N HIS A 76 -10.46 -0.23 -3.16
CA HIS A 76 -10.99 0.37 -4.38
C HIS A 76 -11.12 -0.66 -5.51
N TYR A 77 -10.04 -1.42 -5.77
CA TYR A 77 -10.02 -2.44 -6.82
C TYR A 77 -10.60 -3.79 -6.38
N LYS A 78 -10.96 -3.94 -5.09
CA LYS A 78 -11.41 -5.21 -4.48
C LYS A 78 -10.41 -6.35 -4.74
N ILE A 79 -9.14 -6.09 -4.40
CA ILE A 79 -8.01 -7.01 -4.60
C ILE A 79 -7.35 -7.34 -3.28
N CYS A 80 -6.71 -8.50 -3.17
CA CYS A 80 -6.01 -8.86 -1.94
C CYS A 80 -4.76 -8.00 -1.75
N ARG A 81 -4.48 -7.61 -0.50
CA ARG A 81 -3.25 -6.88 -0.16
C ARG A 81 -2.23 -7.87 0.43
N LEU A 82 -1.05 -7.92 -0.17
CA LEU A 82 0.06 -8.77 0.23
C LEU A 82 1.22 -7.90 0.68
N SER A 83 1.28 -7.63 1.99
CA SER A 83 2.38 -6.89 2.60
C SER A 83 3.41 -7.85 3.16
N THR A 84 4.66 -7.71 2.70
CA THR A 84 5.78 -8.55 3.13
C THR A 84 5.95 -8.51 4.64
N GLY A 85 5.80 -7.32 5.25
CA GLY A 85 5.90 -7.14 6.69
C GLY A 85 4.81 -7.89 7.46
N ASP A 86 3.58 -7.90 6.96
CA ASP A 86 2.46 -8.62 7.59
C ASP A 86 2.62 -10.14 7.40
N LEU A 87 2.99 -10.59 6.21
CA LEU A 87 3.23 -12.00 5.91
C LEU A 87 4.34 -12.58 6.79
N LEU A 88 5.45 -11.88 6.96
CA LEU A 88 6.54 -12.29 7.84
C LEU A 88 6.08 -12.33 9.30
N ARG A 89 5.40 -11.29 9.79
CA ARG A 89 4.88 -11.27 11.17
C ARG A 89 3.89 -12.41 11.43
N GLN A 90 2.98 -12.69 10.50
CA GLN A 90 2.05 -13.82 10.60
C GLN A 90 2.79 -15.15 10.61
N ALA A 91 3.76 -15.35 9.72
CA ALA A 91 4.55 -16.57 9.65
C ALA A 91 5.34 -16.86 10.94
N THR A 92 5.78 -15.82 11.68
CA THR A 92 6.44 -16.02 12.99
C THR A 92 5.53 -16.49 14.11
N GLN A 93 4.19 -16.38 13.96
CA GLN A 93 3.24 -16.81 14.98
C GLN A 93 3.09 -18.34 15.01
N ASP A 94 3.30 -19.01 13.88
CA ASP A 94 3.30 -20.47 13.81
C ASP A 94 4.65 -21.04 14.25
N GLN A 95 4.74 -21.38 15.54
CA GLN A 95 5.96 -21.96 16.12
C GLN A 95 6.24 -23.40 15.67
N SER A 96 5.26 -24.07 15.08
CA SER A 96 5.41 -25.44 14.58
C SER A 96 6.06 -25.49 13.18
N SER A 97 6.01 -24.37 12.45
CA SER A 97 6.59 -24.24 11.12
C SER A 97 8.10 -24.02 11.16
N SER A 98 8.84 -24.84 10.40
CA SER A 98 10.29 -24.65 10.21
C SER A 98 10.62 -23.32 9.52
N GLU A 99 9.77 -22.86 8.59
CA GLU A 99 9.90 -21.54 7.97
C GLU A 99 9.68 -20.42 9.01
N GLY A 100 8.62 -20.54 9.83
CA GLY A 100 8.30 -19.56 10.88
C GLY A 100 9.44 -19.37 11.87
N GLN A 101 10.09 -20.46 12.31
CA GLN A 101 11.26 -20.40 13.18
C GLN A 101 12.47 -19.72 12.53
N ARG A 102 12.74 -20.00 11.25
CA ARG A 102 13.84 -19.35 10.50
C ARG A 102 13.61 -17.85 10.35
N ILE A 103 12.39 -17.45 9.99
CA ILE A 103 11.98 -16.04 9.88
C ILE A 103 12.18 -15.34 11.22
N ARG A 104 11.66 -15.94 12.29
CA ARG A 104 11.77 -15.37 13.64
C ARG A 104 13.22 -15.17 14.05
N LYS A 105 14.07 -16.18 13.86
CA LYS A 105 15.50 -16.09 14.19
C LYS A 105 16.21 -14.98 13.40
N ALA A 106 15.91 -14.84 12.11
CA ALA A 106 16.47 -13.78 11.29
C ALA A 106 16.03 -12.38 11.77
N MET A 107 14.72 -12.21 12.05
CA MET A 107 14.16 -10.95 12.54
C MET A 107 14.69 -10.56 13.92
N GLU A 108 14.81 -11.51 14.85
CA GLU A 108 15.37 -11.29 16.20
C GLU A 108 16.84 -10.90 16.16
N ALA A 109 17.61 -11.42 15.18
CA ALA A 109 19.00 -11.05 14.95
C ALA A 109 19.18 -9.70 14.23
N GLY A 110 18.08 -9.03 13.84
CA GLY A 110 18.13 -7.83 13.00
C GLY A 110 18.63 -8.10 11.57
N GLY A 111 18.62 -9.37 11.15
CA GLY A 111 19.04 -9.80 9.82
C GLY A 111 17.92 -9.73 8.80
N LEU A 112 18.27 -10.04 7.55
CA LEU A 112 17.32 -10.16 6.45
C LEU A 112 16.76 -11.59 6.39
N VAL A 113 15.48 -11.70 6.03
CA VAL A 113 14.85 -12.98 5.71
C VAL A 113 15.22 -13.36 4.27
N ASP A 114 15.50 -14.62 4.04
CA ASP A 114 15.85 -15.15 2.72
C ASP A 114 14.71 -14.94 1.70
N ASP A 115 15.04 -14.49 0.49
CA ASP A 115 14.09 -14.21 -0.58
C ASP A 115 13.23 -15.43 -0.93
N HIS A 116 13.78 -16.65 -0.87
CA HIS A 116 13.02 -17.87 -1.16
C HIS A 116 11.89 -18.09 -0.14
N ILE A 117 12.10 -17.69 1.12
CA ILE A 117 11.06 -17.78 2.15
C ILE A 117 9.97 -16.75 1.86
N VAL A 118 10.34 -15.53 1.46
CA VAL A 118 9.38 -14.48 1.10
C VAL A 118 8.53 -14.91 -0.10
N LEU A 119 9.16 -15.46 -1.15
CA LEU A 119 8.46 -15.96 -2.33
C LEU A 119 7.51 -17.13 -1.99
N SER A 120 7.94 -18.07 -1.15
CA SER A 120 7.10 -19.17 -0.63
C SER A 120 5.85 -18.64 0.09
N LEU A 121 6.01 -17.61 0.93
CA LEU A 121 4.89 -16.97 1.63
C LEU A 121 3.94 -16.26 0.66
N ILE A 122 4.47 -15.56 -0.34
CA ILE A 122 3.66 -14.88 -1.35
C ILE A 122 2.83 -15.90 -2.14
N ASP A 123 3.44 -16.98 -2.63
CA ASP A 123 2.77 -18.02 -3.44
C ASP A 123 1.61 -18.69 -2.69
N LYS A 124 1.83 -19.03 -1.41
CA LYS A 124 0.80 -19.57 -0.51
C LYS A 124 -0.40 -18.63 -0.32
N ASN A 125 -0.20 -17.32 -0.44
CA ASN A 125 -1.27 -16.33 -0.27
C ASN A 125 -1.91 -15.94 -1.60
N LEU A 126 -1.16 -15.93 -2.69
CA LEU A 126 -1.64 -15.60 -4.04
C LEU A 126 -2.73 -16.58 -4.50
N THR A 127 -2.66 -17.84 -4.06
CA THR A 127 -3.62 -18.90 -4.39
C THR A 127 -4.94 -18.81 -3.62
N LYS A 128 -5.07 -17.88 -2.67
CA LYS A 128 -6.30 -17.74 -1.89
C LYS A 128 -7.43 -17.12 -2.71
N PRO A 129 -8.71 -17.46 -2.43
CA PRO A 129 -9.86 -16.94 -3.18
C PRO A 129 -9.97 -15.42 -3.17
N GLU A 130 -9.51 -14.77 -2.09
CA GLU A 130 -9.47 -13.31 -1.94
C GLU A 130 -8.55 -12.60 -2.95
N CYS A 131 -7.57 -13.32 -3.52
CA CYS A 131 -6.69 -12.81 -4.58
C CYS A 131 -7.21 -13.10 -6.00
N SER A 132 -8.37 -13.75 -6.15
CA SER A 132 -8.92 -14.13 -7.47
C SER A 132 -9.21 -12.94 -8.39
N ASN A 133 -9.54 -11.79 -7.81
CA ASN A 133 -9.79 -10.54 -8.54
C ASN A 133 -8.50 -9.71 -8.74
N GLY A 134 -7.34 -10.24 -8.37
CA GLY A 134 -6.05 -9.56 -8.43
C GLY A 134 -5.44 -9.31 -7.05
N PHE A 135 -4.26 -8.69 -7.04
CA PHE A 135 -3.44 -8.51 -5.85
C PHE A 135 -2.68 -7.17 -5.84
N LEU A 136 -2.31 -6.72 -4.65
CA LEU A 136 -1.42 -5.58 -4.42
C LEU A 136 -0.23 -6.02 -3.58
N PHE A 137 0.99 -5.94 -4.13
CA PHE A 137 2.22 -6.12 -3.37
C PHE A 137 2.63 -4.81 -2.67
N ASP A 138 2.84 -4.88 -1.36
CA ASP A 138 3.20 -3.77 -0.48
C ASP A 138 4.54 -4.06 0.19
N GLY A 139 5.63 -3.57 -0.42
CA GLY A 139 6.99 -3.71 0.07
C GLY A 139 7.78 -4.93 -0.43
N PHE A 140 7.44 -5.46 -1.61
CA PHE A 140 8.25 -6.42 -2.38
C PHE A 140 7.85 -6.42 -3.87
N PRO A 141 8.77 -6.61 -4.83
CA PRO A 141 10.22 -6.47 -4.63
C PRO A 141 10.58 -5.04 -4.19
#